data_AF-A0A949BRQ4-F1
#
_entry.id   AF-A0A949BRQ4-F1
#
_cell.length_a   1.000
_cell.length_b   1.000
_cell.length_c   1.000
_cell.angle_alpha   90.00
_cell.angle_beta   90.00
_cell.angle_gamma   90.00
#
_symmetry.space_group_name_H-M   'P 1'
#
loop_
_entity.id
_entity.type
_entity.pdbx_description
1 polymer ?
#
loop_
_entity_poly.entity_id
_entity_poly.type
_entity_poly.pdbx_seq_one_letter_code
_entity_poly.pdbx_strand_id
1 'polypeptide(L)'
;MNPAPRLEEIDEVGFLKNMFGFSFKKTLLVIRRGGMNKLLKVVLCGVSGVMLLSSVAVAQPLERKSEVREDILILNLVNSLHLTKNQMLALMTKAREAEIKKKTFTTQLGEITGYSETFLKELRGKLMRNEELPKYLTGEVGSSQKRLHDLRDKYEEEMLKLAKDVTEILNENQLVMVDAYKPCIIPYRDLTHPERVGQAGATV
;
A
#
# COMPACT_ATOMS: atom_id res chain seq x y z
N MET A 1 36.46 -39.44 -13.09
CA MET A 1 35.14 -39.27 -12.43
C MET A 1 35.24 -38.02 -11.58
N ASN A 2 34.70 -36.90 -12.06
CA ASN A 2 34.65 -35.64 -11.30
C ASN A 2 33.29 -35.56 -10.59
N PRO A 3 33.23 -35.21 -9.29
CA PRO A 3 31.96 -34.99 -8.62
C PRO A 3 31.32 -33.69 -9.15
N ALA A 4 30.03 -33.74 -9.45
CA ALA A 4 29.23 -32.58 -9.85
C ALA A 4 29.23 -31.49 -8.76
N PRO A 5 29.23 -30.20 -9.11
CA PRO A 5 29.08 -29.14 -8.13
C PRO A 5 27.66 -29.15 -7.55
N ARG A 6 27.56 -29.12 -6.22
CA ARG A 6 26.31 -28.91 -5.49
C ARG A 6 25.81 -27.50 -5.82
N LEU A 7 24.63 -27.42 -6.42
CA LEU A 7 23.89 -26.18 -6.56
C LEU A 7 23.42 -25.76 -5.16
N GLU A 8 24.11 -24.79 -4.59
CA GLU A 8 23.65 -24.07 -3.41
C GLU A 8 22.30 -23.41 -3.72
N GLU A 9 21.38 -23.44 -2.75
CA GLU A 9 20.09 -22.76 -2.78
C GLU A 9 20.29 -21.25 -3.02
N ILE A 10 20.19 -20.83 -4.28
CA ILE A 10 20.09 -19.41 -4.61
C ILE A 10 18.63 -19.02 -4.38
N ASP A 11 18.41 -18.28 -3.29
CA ASP A 11 17.17 -17.64 -2.86
C ASP A 11 16.42 -17.00 -4.05
N GLU A 12 15.46 -17.75 -4.59
CA GLU A 12 14.63 -17.40 -5.76
C GLU A 12 13.84 -16.10 -5.55
N VAL A 13 13.68 -15.69 -4.29
CA VAL A 13 12.98 -14.46 -3.87
C VAL A 13 13.88 -13.24 -4.03
N GLY A 14 15.20 -13.39 -3.98
CA GLY A 14 16.18 -12.29 -4.09
C GLY A 14 16.28 -11.68 -5.49
N PHE A 15 16.19 -12.51 -6.54
CA PHE A 15 16.35 -12.07 -7.92
C PHE A 15 15.15 -11.25 -8.42
N LEU A 16 13.93 -11.64 -8.03
CA LEU A 16 12.71 -10.89 -8.37
C LEU A 16 12.62 -9.57 -7.58
N LYS A 17 13.05 -9.53 -6.31
CA LYS A 17 13.10 -8.29 -5.52
C LYS A 17 13.97 -7.20 -6.14
N ASN A 18 15.11 -7.57 -6.72
CA ASN A 18 16.04 -6.61 -7.31
C ASN A 18 15.60 -6.09 -8.68
N MET A 19 14.80 -6.86 -9.43
CA MET A 19 14.30 -6.45 -10.75
C MET A 19 13.09 -5.50 -10.65
N PHE A 20 12.37 -5.50 -9.53
CA PHE A 20 11.23 -4.61 -9.26
C PHE A 20 11.56 -3.44 -8.32
N GLY A 21 12.84 -3.08 -8.25
CA GLY A 21 13.37 -2.00 -7.41
C GLY A 21 12.75 -0.63 -7.72
N PHE A 22 11.71 -0.27 -6.98
CA PHE A 22 11.17 1.08 -6.95
C PHE A 22 12.22 2.04 -6.39
N SER A 23 12.67 2.97 -7.24
CA SER A 23 13.44 4.13 -6.78
C SER A 23 12.48 5.11 -6.12
N PHE A 24 12.43 5.06 -4.79
CA PHE A 24 11.81 6.01 -3.85
C PHE A 24 12.08 7.51 -4.19
N LYS A 25 13.03 7.79 -5.08
CA LYS A 25 13.45 9.14 -5.47
C LYS A 25 12.47 9.87 -6.40
N LYS A 26 11.65 9.19 -7.24
CA LYS A 26 10.75 9.90 -8.18
C LYS A 26 9.46 10.41 -7.52
N THR A 27 8.88 9.67 -6.59
CA THR A 27 7.73 10.13 -5.78
C THR A 27 8.10 11.30 -4.86
N LEU A 28 9.34 11.33 -4.37
CA LEU A 28 9.87 12.49 -3.64
C LEU A 28 10.11 13.73 -4.52
N LEU A 29 10.28 13.58 -5.84
CA LEU A 29 10.61 14.69 -6.74
C LEU A 29 9.36 15.45 -7.22
N VAL A 30 8.24 14.76 -7.46
CA VAL A 30 6.97 15.40 -7.84
C VAL A 30 6.36 16.16 -6.65
N ILE A 31 6.56 15.66 -5.42
CA ILE A 31 6.09 16.28 -4.18
C ILE A 31 6.97 17.48 -3.75
N ARG A 32 8.17 17.67 -4.34
CA ARG A 32 9.04 18.81 -4.00
C ARG A 32 8.67 20.12 -4.73
N ARG A 33 7.81 20.08 -5.75
CA ARG A 33 7.43 21.28 -6.55
C ARG A 33 6.02 21.81 -6.33
N GLY A 34 5.13 21.04 -5.73
CA GLY A 34 3.80 21.53 -5.33
C GLY A 34 3.63 21.30 -3.83
N GLY A 35 3.51 22.39 -3.06
CA GLY A 35 3.31 22.37 -1.60
C GLY A 35 2.00 21.71 -1.19
N MET A 36 1.91 20.39 -1.36
CA MET A 36 0.85 19.54 -0.80
C MET A 36 1.43 18.74 0.36
N ASN A 37 0.74 18.89 1.49
CA ASN A 37 1.17 18.60 2.85
C ASN A 37 1.55 17.13 3.10
N LYS A 38 2.38 16.96 4.13
CA LYS A 38 2.84 15.68 4.71
C LYS A 38 1.71 14.67 4.95
N LEU A 39 0.47 15.14 5.12
CA LEU A 39 -0.78 14.37 5.14
C LEU A 39 -0.89 13.33 4.00
N LEU A 40 -0.55 13.70 2.76
CA LEU A 40 -0.65 12.80 1.61
C LEU A 40 0.42 11.69 1.67
N LYS A 41 1.57 11.96 2.29
CA LYS A 41 2.62 10.95 2.49
C LYS A 41 2.25 9.94 3.57
N VAL A 42 1.51 10.33 4.60
CA VAL A 42 1.05 9.39 5.64
C VAL A 42 -0.10 8.54 5.13
N VAL A 43 -1.02 9.10 4.34
CA VAL A 43 -2.11 8.33 3.71
C VAL A 43 -1.57 7.40 2.61
N LEU A 44 -0.59 7.81 1.79
CA LEU A 44 0.06 6.89 0.85
C LEU A 44 1.02 5.89 1.52
N CYS A 45 1.78 6.25 2.55
CA CYS A 45 2.62 5.28 3.29
C CYS A 45 1.79 4.33 4.16
N GLY A 46 0.60 4.72 4.63
CA GLY A 46 -0.32 3.84 5.34
C GLY A 46 -0.90 2.74 4.45
N VAL A 47 -0.94 2.96 3.12
CA VAL A 47 -1.39 1.96 2.13
C VAL A 47 -0.21 1.32 1.36
N SER A 48 0.98 1.95 1.35
CA SER A 48 2.20 1.46 0.67
C SER A 48 3.25 0.87 1.61
N GLY A 49 3.04 0.89 2.92
CA GLY A 49 4.10 0.72 3.93
C GLY A 49 4.28 -0.68 4.51
N VAL A 50 3.65 -1.72 3.96
CA VAL A 50 3.86 -3.12 4.39
C VAL A 50 3.97 -4.05 3.17
N MET A 51 5.21 -4.44 2.90
CA MET A 51 5.64 -5.73 2.32
C MET A 51 5.22 -6.14 0.90
N LEU A 52 6.07 -5.79 -0.07
CA LEU A 52 6.46 -6.73 -1.15
C LEU A 52 7.57 -7.67 -0.66
N LEU A 53 7.33 -8.33 0.48
CA LEU A 53 8.34 -9.12 1.16
C LEU A 53 7.73 -10.17 2.09
N SER A 54 6.91 -11.06 1.54
CA SER A 54 6.55 -12.31 2.23
C SER A 54 6.49 -13.47 1.23
N SER A 55 7.37 -14.41 1.51
CA SER A 55 7.55 -15.70 0.87
C SER A 55 6.26 -16.50 0.81
N VAL A 56 6.03 -17.21 -0.30
CA VAL A 56 5.07 -18.32 -0.32
C VAL A 56 5.67 -19.46 0.50
N ALA A 57 5.35 -19.48 1.79
CA ALA A 57 5.49 -20.63 2.66
C ALA A 57 4.36 -20.59 3.69
N VAL A 58 3.46 -21.58 3.57
CA VAL A 58 2.40 -22.00 4.51
C VAL A 58 2.29 -21.15 5.79
N ALA A 59 1.37 -20.18 5.81
CA ALA A 59 1.08 -19.37 7.00
C ALA A 59 -0.44 -19.19 7.20
N GLN A 60 -1.11 -20.20 7.76
CA GLN A 60 -2.45 -20.04 8.34
C GLN A 60 -2.34 -20.27 9.86
N PRO A 61 -1.74 -19.33 10.62
CA PRO A 61 -2.50 -18.69 11.70
C PRO A 61 -2.08 -17.23 12.06
N LEU A 62 -1.15 -16.61 11.35
CA LEU A 62 -0.62 -15.26 11.68
C LEU A 62 -1.43 -14.10 11.10
N GLU A 63 -2.13 -14.30 9.98
CA GLU A 63 -2.91 -13.25 9.27
C GLU A 63 -4.08 -12.71 10.11
N ARG A 64 -4.75 -13.55 10.91
CA ARG A 64 -5.88 -13.09 11.75
C ARG A 64 -5.47 -12.12 12.86
N LYS A 65 -4.20 -12.12 13.30
CA LYS A 65 -3.73 -11.21 14.35
C LYS A 65 -3.42 -9.80 13.82
N SER A 66 -3.12 -9.65 12.53
CA SER A 66 -2.90 -8.33 11.93
C SER A 66 -4.22 -7.59 11.69
N GLU A 67 -5.27 -8.29 11.25
CA GLU A 67 -6.60 -7.70 10.99
C GLU A 67 -7.17 -6.98 12.22
N VAL A 68 -7.21 -7.68 13.37
CA VAL A 68 -7.74 -7.10 14.63
C VAL A 68 -6.92 -5.88 15.07
N ARG A 69 -5.60 -5.89 14.85
CA ARG A 69 -4.74 -4.76 15.20
C ARG A 69 -5.05 -3.56 14.31
N GLU A 70 -5.18 -3.76 13.00
CA GLU A 70 -5.53 -2.72 12.05
C GLU A 70 -6.90 -2.12 12.34
N ASP A 71 -7.89 -2.96 12.64
CA ASP A 71 -9.22 -2.53 13.04
C ASP A 71 -9.17 -1.65 14.30
N ILE A 72 -8.40 -2.05 15.32
CA ILE A 72 -8.22 -1.23 16.53
C ILE A 72 -7.60 0.12 16.20
N LEU A 73 -6.59 0.18 15.33
CA LEU A 73 -5.94 1.43 14.94
C LEU A 73 -6.93 2.35 14.20
N ILE A 74 -7.70 1.81 13.25
CA ILE A 74 -8.70 2.55 12.49
C ILE A 74 -9.79 3.06 13.44
N LEU A 75 -10.31 2.20 14.33
CA LEU A 75 -11.31 2.58 15.31
C LEU A 75 -10.81 3.68 16.24
N ASN A 76 -9.55 3.59 16.70
CA ASN A 76 -8.94 4.62 17.53
C ASN A 76 -8.88 5.98 16.82
N LEU A 77 -8.49 6.00 15.54
CA LEU A 77 -8.50 7.23 14.73
C LEU A 77 -9.92 7.77 14.53
N VAL A 78 -10.85 6.93 14.08
CA VAL A 78 -12.24 7.33 13.80
C VAL A 78 -12.90 7.91 15.06
N ASN A 79 -12.66 7.29 16.21
CA ASN A 79 -13.19 7.76 17.49
C ASN A 79 -12.56 9.09 17.94
N SER A 80 -11.28 9.34 17.64
CA SER A 80 -10.63 10.61 18.02
C SER A 80 -11.04 11.79 17.14
N LEU A 81 -11.61 11.55 15.96
CA LEU A 81 -12.03 12.62 15.04
C LEU A 81 -13.39 13.25 15.39
N HIS A 82 -14.12 12.71 16.37
CA HIS A 82 -15.43 13.24 16.80
C HIS A 82 -16.38 13.56 15.63
N LEU A 83 -16.50 12.61 14.71
CA LEU A 83 -17.25 12.78 13.47
C LEU A 83 -18.75 12.99 13.73
N THR A 84 -19.37 13.91 12.97
CA THR A 84 -20.83 14.00 12.93
C THR A 84 -21.44 12.77 12.24
N LYS A 85 -22.73 12.51 12.48
CA LYS A 85 -23.45 11.41 11.82
C LYS A 85 -23.36 11.48 10.28
N ASN A 86 -23.45 12.68 9.72
CA ASN A 86 -23.37 12.88 8.27
C ASN A 86 -21.96 12.60 7.74
N GLN A 87 -20.92 13.07 8.43
CA GLN A 87 -19.53 12.77 8.07
C GLN A 87 -19.24 11.27 8.15
N MET A 88 -19.72 10.59 9.18
CA MET A 88 -19.57 9.14 9.33
C MET A 88 -20.20 8.39 8.15
N LEU A 89 -21.44 8.72 7.78
CA LEU A 89 -22.11 8.09 6.63
C LEU A 89 -21.36 8.33 5.30
N ALA A 90 -20.86 9.54 5.09
CA ALA A 90 -20.06 9.88 3.91
C ALA A 90 -18.74 9.10 3.88
N LEU A 91 -18.03 9.01 5.01
CA LEU A 91 -16.79 8.22 5.14
C LEU A 91 -17.02 6.73 4.91
N MET A 92 -18.09 6.15 5.46
CA MET A 92 -18.44 4.74 5.22
C MET A 92 -18.70 4.46 3.74
N THR A 93 -19.32 5.42 3.04
CA THR A 93 -19.55 5.33 1.60
C THR A 93 -18.22 5.30 0.84
N LYS A 94 -17.30 6.22 1.17
CA LYS A 94 -15.96 6.28 0.58
C LYS A 94 -15.11 5.04 0.91
N ALA A 95 -15.21 4.51 2.12
CA ALA A 95 -14.55 3.27 2.51
C ALA A 95 -15.04 2.07 1.68
N ARG A 96 -16.34 1.97 1.42
CA ARG A 96 -16.90 0.94 0.53
C ARG A 96 -16.41 1.08 -0.91
N GLU A 97 -16.36 2.31 -1.44
CA GLU A 97 -15.79 2.58 -2.77
C GLU A 97 -14.32 2.15 -2.86
N ALA A 98 -13.51 2.46 -1.84
CA ALA A 98 -12.12 2.05 -1.75
C ALA A 98 -11.96 0.52 -1.75
N GLU A 99 -12.79 -0.18 -0.98
CA GLU A 99 -12.76 -1.64 -0.88
C GLU A 99 -13.13 -2.31 -2.22
N ILE A 100 -14.13 -1.79 -2.93
CA ILE A 100 -14.49 -2.28 -4.27
C ILE A 100 -13.30 -2.12 -5.21
N LYS A 101 -12.66 -0.94 -5.24
CA LYS A 101 -11.48 -0.69 -6.08
C LYS A 101 -10.31 -1.59 -5.73
N LYS A 102 -10.04 -1.79 -4.44
CA LYS A 102 -9.00 -2.72 -3.96
C LYS A 102 -9.26 -4.13 -4.47
N LYS A 103 -10.49 -4.64 -4.35
CA LYS A 103 -10.86 -5.97 -4.86
C LYS A 103 -10.64 -6.07 -6.37
N THR A 104 -11.12 -5.09 -7.14
CA THR A 104 -10.90 -5.07 -8.61
C THR A 104 -9.42 -5.06 -8.97
N PHE A 105 -8.62 -4.23 -8.30
CA PHE A 105 -7.17 -4.18 -8.49
C PHE A 105 -6.52 -5.53 -8.18
N THR A 106 -6.84 -6.14 -7.04
CA THR A 106 -6.29 -7.45 -6.64
C THR A 106 -6.65 -8.54 -7.64
N THR A 107 -7.88 -8.56 -8.17
CA THR A 107 -8.29 -9.51 -9.21
C THR A 107 -7.47 -9.32 -10.48
N GLN A 108 -7.38 -8.09 -11.00
CA GLN A 108 -6.62 -7.78 -12.21
C GLN A 108 -5.12 -8.05 -12.05
N LEU A 109 -4.58 -7.77 -10.87
CA LEU A 109 -3.20 -8.08 -10.52
C LEU A 109 -2.97 -9.59 -10.60
N GLY A 110 -3.86 -10.37 -9.96
CA GLY A 110 -3.84 -11.84 -10.01
C GLY A 110 -3.82 -12.38 -11.44
N GLU A 111 -4.71 -11.88 -12.30
CA GLU A 111 -4.79 -12.26 -13.72
C GLU A 111 -3.48 -11.98 -14.48
N ILE A 112 -2.91 -10.78 -14.33
CA ILE A 112 -1.66 -10.42 -15.01
C ILE A 112 -0.49 -11.26 -14.47
N THR A 113 -0.40 -11.42 -13.15
CA THR A 113 0.67 -12.22 -12.54
C THR A 113 0.58 -13.69 -12.95
N GLY A 114 -0.62 -14.27 -12.95
CA GLY A 114 -0.84 -15.65 -13.37
C GLY A 114 -0.51 -15.87 -14.85
N TYR A 115 -0.89 -14.92 -15.72
CA TYR A 115 -0.49 -14.94 -17.12
C TYR A 115 1.03 -14.86 -17.29
N SER A 116 1.70 -14.01 -16.53
CA SER A 116 3.15 -13.77 -16.64
C SER A 116 4.02 -14.90 -16.06
N GLU A 117 3.46 -15.71 -15.15
CA GLU A 117 4.23 -16.71 -14.39
C GLU A 117 4.91 -17.74 -15.29
N THR A 118 4.22 -18.19 -16.34
CA THR A 118 4.76 -19.16 -17.32
C THR A 118 5.97 -18.58 -18.06
N PHE A 119 5.86 -17.36 -18.57
CA PHE A 119 6.95 -16.66 -19.27
C PHE A 119 8.12 -16.35 -18.34
N LEU A 120 7.86 -15.97 -17.08
CA LEU A 120 8.92 -15.72 -16.10
C LEU A 120 9.68 -17.00 -15.73
N LYS A 121 8.98 -18.14 -15.58
CA LYS A 121 9.61 -19.45 -15.36
C LYS A 121 10.47 -19.87 -16.55
N GLU A 122 9.96 -19.68 -17.77
CA GLU A 122 10.72 -19.97 -18.99
C GLU A 122 11.96 -19.07 -19.11
N LEU A 123 11.80 -17.77 -18.92
CA LEU A 123 12.88 -16.79 -18.94
C LEU A 123 13.96 -17.16 -17.94
N ARG A 124 13.58 -17.48 -16.70
CA ARG A 124 14.51 -17.94 -15.67
C ARG A 124 15.28 -19.18 -16.11
N GLY A 125 14.59 -20.19 -16.65
CA GLY A 125 15.23 -21.42 -17.12
C GLY A 125 16.27 -21.15 -18.21
N LYS A 126 15.97 -20.27 -19.17
CA LYS A 126 16.90 -19.89 -20.24
C LYS A 126 18.11 -19.11 -19.73
N LEU A 127 17.88 -18.17 -18.81
CA LEU A 127 18.96 -17.42 -18.15
C LEU A 127 19.91 -18.34 -17.37
N MET A 128 19.38 -19.32 -16.64
CA MET A 128 20.19 -20.29 -15.91
C MET A 128 21.08 -21.16 -16.81
N ARG A 129 20.65 -21.40 -18.06
CA ARG A 129 21.42 -22.16 -19.06
C ARG A 129 22.26 -21.29 -19.97
N ASN A 130 22.27 -19.96 -19.76
CA ASN A 130 22.95 -18.98 -20.60
C ASN A 130 22.55 -19.10 -22.10
N GLU A 131 21.28 -19.39 -22.37
CA GLU A 131 20.72 -19.49 -23.72
C GLU A 131 20.33 -18.11 -24.28
N GLU A 132 20.35 -17.97 -25.60
CA GLU A 132 19.77 -16.81 -26.27
C GLU A 132 18.25 -16.74 -26.01
N LEU A 133 17.76 -15.54 -25.70
CA LEU A 133 16.37 -15.30 -25.36
C LEU A 133 15.52 -15.11 -26.63
N PRO A 134 14.47 -15.91 -26.84
CA PRO A 134 13.56 -15.71 -27.96
C PRO A 134 12.87 -14.34 -27.89
N LYS A 135 12.67 -13.69 -29.05
CA LYS A 135 12.00 -12.38 -29.13
C LYS A 135 10.60 -12.39 -28.52
N TYR A 136 9.82 -13.46 -28.73
CA TYR A 136 8.48 -13.56 -28.15
C TYR A 136 8.54 -13.49 -26.61
N LEU A 137 9.50 -14.17 -25.99
CA LEU A 137 9.62 -14.26 -24.54
C LEU A 137 9.94 -12.90 -23.92
N THR A 138 10.87 -12.16 -24.53
CA THR A 138 11.16 -10.77 -24.11
C THR A 138 9.96 -9.85 -24.32
N GLY A 139 9.19 -10.06 -25.40
CA GLY A 139 7.98 -9.30 -25.70
C GLY A 139 6.88 -9.53 -24.66
N GLU A 140 6.60 -10.78 -24.30
CA GLU A 140 5.55 -11.13 -23.34
C GLU A 140 5.87 -10.69 -21.92
N VAL A 141 7.14 -10.84 -21.49
CA VAL A 141 7.58 -10.34 -20.19
C VAL A 141 7.50 -8.82 -20.14
N GLY A 142 7.98 -8.12 -21.17
CA GLY A 142 7.90 -6.66 -21.26
C GLY A 142 6.45 -6.14 -21.29
N SER A 143 5.57 -6.81 -22.04
CA SER A 143 4.14 -6.51 -22.10
C SER A 143 3.47 -6.69 -20.74
N SER A 144 3.71 -7.82 -20.08
CA SER A 144 3.17 -8.10 -18.74
C SER A 144 3.65 -7.06 -17.70
N GLN A 145 4.94 -6.71 -17.74
CA GLN A 145 5.49 -5.67 -16.86
C GLN A 145 4.85 -4.30 -17.12
N LYS A 146 4.64 -3.93 -18.38
CA LYS A 146 3.94 -2.69 -18.73
C LYS A 146 2.50 -2.69 -18.20
N ARG A 147 1.76 -3.79 -18.38
CA ARG A 147 0.39 -3.91 -17.87
C ARG A 147 0.33 -3.82 -16.34
N LEU A 148 1.29 -4.41 -15.63
CA LEU A 148 1.40 -4.25 -14.17
C LEU A 148 1.66 -2.80 -13.76
N HIS A 149 2.53 -2.11 -14.49
CA HIS A 149 2.82 -0.69 -14.24
C HIS A 149 1.58 0.17 -14.46
N ASP A 150 0.92 0.03 -15.61
CA ASP A 150 -0.28 0.80 -15.97
C ASP A 150 -1.42 0.54 -14.97
N LEU A 151 -1.61 -0.73 -14.55
CA LEU A 151 -2.60 -1.10 -13.54
C LEU A 151 -2.33 -0.43 -12.18
N ARG A 152 -1.06 -0.43 -11.74
CA ARG A 152 -0.66 0.20 -10.48
C ARG A 152 -0.89 1.71 -10.52
N ASP A 153 -0.44 2.37 -11.58
CA ASP A 153 -0.57 3.83 -11.72
C ASP A 153 -2.05 4.23 -11.72
N LYS A 154 -2.91 3.48 -12.43
CA LYS A 154 -4.34 3.71 -12.42
C LYS A 154 -4.95 3.54 -11.02
N TYR A 155 -4.58 2.49 -10.29
CA TYR A 155 -5.06 2.28 -8.93
C TYR A 155 -4.62 3.41 -7.99
N GLU A 156 -3.37 3.86 -8.08
CA GLU A 156 -2.84 4.99 -7.31
C GLU A 156 -3.63 6.28 -7.59
N GLU A 157 -3.89 6.59 -8.86
CA GLU A 157 -4.71 7.75 -9.24
C GLU A 157 -6.13 7.69 -8.66
N GLU A 158 -6.75 6.51 -8.66
CA GLU A 158 -8.09 6.33 -8.10
C GLU A 158 -8.10 6.46 -6.57
N MET A 159 -7.08 5.95 -5.90
CA MET A 159 -6.92 6.08 -4.44
C MET A 159 -6.61 7.53 -4.03
N LEU A 160 -5.84 8.27 -4.84
CA LEU A 160 -5.59 9.70 -4.65
C LEU A 160 -6.88 10.53 -4.73
N LYS A 161 -7.75 10.22 -5.69
CA LYS A 161 -9.08 10.85 -5.81
C LYS A 161 -9.93 10.58 -4.56
N LEU A 162 -10.00 9.33 -4.12
CA LEU A 162 -10.71 8.97 -2.89
C LEU A 162 -10.15 9.68 -1.66
N ALA A 163 -8.82 9.77 -1.54
CA ALA A 163 -8.18 10.49 -0.43
C ALA A 163 -8.58 11.96 -0.44
N LYS A 164 -8.62 12.60 -1.62
CA LYS A 164 -9.08 13.98 -1.77
C LYS A 164 -10.55 14.12 -1.34
N ASP A 165 -11.45 13.26 -1.81
CA ASP A 165 -12.86 13.28 -1.43
C ASP A 165 -13.03 13.14 0.10
N VAL A 166 -12.22 12.29 0.74
CA VAL A 166 -12.21 12.12 2.20
C VAL A 166 -11.78 13.41 2.91
N THR A 167 -10.77 14.12 2.38
CA THR A 167 -10.36 15.41 2.97
C THR A 167 -11.43 16.48 2.89
N GLU A 168 -12.31 16.43 1.89
CA GLU A 168 -13.45 17.36 1.74
C GLU A 168 -14.60 17.06 2.72
N ILE A 169 -14.65 15.84 3.30
CA ILE A 169 -15.63 15.47 4.33
C ILE A 169 -15.22 16.00 5.72
N LEU A 170 -13.92 16.07 5.98
CA LEU A 170 -13.36 16.47 7.27
C LEU A 170 -13.23 18.00 7.35
N ASN A 171 -13.39 18.55 8.55
CA ASN A 171 -13.06 19.96 8.80
C ASN A 171 -11.55 20.15 9.05
N GLU A 172 -11.10 21.41 9.06
CA GLU A 172 -9.68 21.75 9.23
C GLU A 172 -9.06 21.18 10.51
N ASN A 173 -9.76 21.26 11.65
CA ASN A 173 -9.28 20.71 12.91
C ASN A 173 -9.12 19.18 12.86
N GLN A 174 -10.07 18.48 12.24
CA GLN A 174 -10.01 17.04 12.03
C GLN A 174 -8.84 16.66 11.10
N LEU A 175 -8.56 17.45 10.06
CA LEU A 175 -7.41 17.23 9.19
C LEU A 175 -6.09 17.38 9.94
N VAL A 176 -5.97 18.35 10.84
CA VAL A 176 -4.79 18.51 11.72
C VAL A 176 -4.64 17.28 12.64
N MET A 177 -5.75 16.77 13.20
CA MET A 177 -5.72 15.55 14.01
C MET A 177 -5.26 14.33 13.21
N VAL A 178 -5.69 14.19 11.94
CA VAL A 178 -5.22 13.12 11.04
C VAL A 178 -3.71 13.25 10.77
N ASP A 179 -3.18 14.46 10.55
CA ASP A 179 -1.73 14.68 10.32
C ASP A 179 -0.88 14.31 11.53
N ALA A 180 -1.40 14.62 12.73
CA ALA A 180 -0.73 14.38 13.99
C ALA A 180 -0.94 12.95 14.54
N TYR A 181 -1.81 12.15 13.94
CA TYR A 181 -2.19 10.85 14.45
C TYR A 181 -0.99 9.89 14.50
N LYS A 182 -0.78 9.27 15.67
CA LYS A 182 0.23 8.23 15.89
C LYS A 182 -0.48 6.88 16.10
N PRO A 183 -0.33 5.91 15.18
CA PRO A 183 -0.96 4.61 15.31
C PRO A 183 -0.57 3.92 16.63
N CYS A 184 -1.53 3.76 17.54
CA CYS A 184 -1.35 3.14 18.84
C CYS A 184 -2.51 2.17 19.15
N ILE A 185 -2.18 0.98 19.66
CA ILE A 185 -3.18 -0.03 20.04
C ILE A 185 -3.97 0.46 21.26
N ILE A 186 -3.25 0.99 22.24
CA ILE A 186 -3.83 1.55 23.46
C ILE A 186 -3.85 3.07 23.29
N PRO A 187 -5.04 3.69 23.18
CA PRO A 187 -5.13 5.15 23.03
C PRO A 187 -4.61 5.83 24.30
N TYR A 188 -3.78 6.86 24.13
CA TYR A 188 -3.30 7.69 25.24
C TYR A 188 -4.49 8.50 25.76
N ARG A 189 -5.03 8.12 26.93
CA ARG A 189 -5.99 8.95 27.66
C ARG A 189 -5.17 9.84 28.57
N ASP A 190 -4.87 11.06 28.14
CA ASP A 190 -4.39 12.06 29.08
C ASP A 190 -5.55 12.42 30.02
N LEU A 191 -5.55 11.81 31.22
CA LEU A 191 -6.53 12.06 32.27
C LEU A 191 -6.29 13.41 32.97
N THR A 192 -5.13 14.02 32.75
CA THR A 192 -4.71 15.28 33.39
C THR A 192 -4.98 16.50 32.51
N HIS A 193 -4.90 16.37 31.18
CA HIS A 193 -5.23 17.43 30.23
C HIS A 193 -6.05 16.86 29.06
N PRO A 194 -7.39 16.82 29.16
CA PRO A 194 -8.19 16.45 28.00
C PRO A 194 -7.95 17.51 26.93
N GLU A 195 -7.24 17.17 25.85
CA GLU A 195 -7.06 18.01 24.66
C GLU A 195 -8.44 18.35 24.07
N ARG A 196 -9.08 19.40 24.59
CA ARG A 196 -10.21 20.06 23.98
C ARG A 196 -9.68 21.09 23.00
N VAL A 197 -9.37 20.65 21.79
CA VAL A 197 -9.18 21.56 20.66
C VAL A 197 -10.54 22.21 20.38
N GLY A 198 -10.73 23.46 20.83
CA GLY A 198 -11.97 24.22 20.57
C GLY A 198 -12.62 24.95 21.74
N GLN A 199 -11.96 25.20 22.87
CA GLN A 199 -12.49 26.18 23.83
C GLN A 199 -12.23 27.60 23.32
N ALA A 200 -13.17 28.12 22.53
CA ALA A 200 -13.26 29.53 22.22
C ALA A 200 -13.46 30.33 23.51
N GLY A 201 -12.56 31.29 23.75
CA GLY A 201 -12.79 32.53 24.49
C GLY A 201 -13.47 32.41 25.86
N ALA A 202 -12.67 32.18 26.91
CA ALA A 202 -13.02 32.70 28.23
C ALA A 202 -12.84 34.23 28.20
N THR A 203 -13.92 34.96 27.95
CA THR A 203 -14.04 36.37 28.37
C THR A 203 -14.73 36.36 29.73
N VAL A 204 -13.97 36.68 30.78
CA VAL A 204 -14.48 37.27 32.02
C VAL A 204 -14.13 38.74 31.99
#